data_AF-A0A973LM84-F1
#
_entry.id   AF-A0A973LM84-F1
#
_cell.length_a   1.000
_cell.length_b   1.000
_cell.length_c   1.000
_cell.angle_alpha   90.00
_cell.angle_beta   90.00
_cell.angle_gamma   90.00
#
_symmetry.space_group_name_H-M   'P 1'
#
loop_
_entity.id
_entity.type
_entity.pdbx_description
1 polymer ?
#
loop_
_entity_poly.entity_id
_entity_poly.type
_entity_poly.pdbx_seq_one_letter_code
_entity_poly.pdbx_strand_id
1 'polypeptide(L)'
;MPEPIEVRKVPIESVTDASGLSRLIADGVIEARRVLAVIGKTEGNGGVNDYTRILADRAFREVLAEHGHPAPETVPLVWSGGTDGILSPHATVFATTAATAAGPPTDEPRLSVGVAMSEVILPEDIGRPAMVEKVAAGVREAMKIAGIDDPRDVHYVQTKTPLLTLATITDAKSRGKDTAIEETGPSMDLSNSTTALGIAVALGEIDMPRADQIHKDLSLYSSVASCSSGVELDRAQIVLVGNVRGIGGRYRIGHGVMKDALDADGIWAAIRDAGLPLPDRPHPSDLGGRLVNVFMKCEADPSGRVRGRRNIMLDDSDVHWHRQIKAAVGGVAASVTGDPAVFVSVAAVHQGPSGGGPVAAIADLADLG
;
A
#
# COMPACT_ATOMS: atom_id res chain seq x y z
N MET A 1 -7.88 21.86 5.25
CA MET A 1 -7.58 21.41 6.63
C MET A 1 -7.95 19.94 6.69
N PRO A 2 -7.11 19.08 7.28
CA PRO A 2 -7.41 17.65 7.38
C PRO A 2 -8.67 17.43 8.24
N GLU A 3 -9.50 16.47 7.83
CA GLU A 3 -10.65 16.01 8.60
C GLU A 3 -10.30 14.68 9.29
N PRO A 4 -10.91 14.37 10.45
CA PRO A 4 -10.74 13.08 11.11
C PRO A 4 -11.12 11.93 10.19
N ILE A 5 -10.38 10.83 10.27
CA ILE A 5 -10.54 9.66 9.39
C ILE A 5 -11.27 8.54 10.12
N GLU A 6 -12.27 7.95 9.47
CA GLU A 6 -12.79 6.62 9.78
C GLU A 6 -12.11 5.61 8.85
N VAL A 7 -11.65 4.50 9.43
CA VAL A 7 -11.01 3.42 8.68
C VAL A 7 -11.60 2.08 9.09
N ARG A 8 -12.06 1.32 8.11
CA ARG A 8 -12.73 0.04 8.33
C ARG A 8 -12.18 -1.04 7.43
N LYS A 9 -11.86 -2.19 8.01
CA LYS A 9 -11.53 -3.41 7.28
C LYS A 9 -12.81 -4.24 7.10
N VAL A 10 -13.11 -4.63 5.87
CA VAL A 10 -14.26 -5.47 5.52
C VAL A 10 -13.80 -6.69 4.72
N PRO A 11 -14.34 -7.89 5.02
CA PRO A 11 -14.07 -9.08 4.21
C PRO A 11 -14.68 -8.94 2.81
N ILE A 12 -14.12 -9.70 1.87
CA ILE A 12 -14.66 -9.89 0.52
C ILE A 12 -14.95 -11.38 0.38
N GLU A 13 -16.22 -11.77 0.40
CA GLU A 13 -16.66 -13.18 0.41
C GLU A 13 -16.73 -13.80 -1.01
N SER A 14 -16.63 -12.98 -2.05
CA SER A 14 -16.51 -13.41 -3.45
C SER A 14 -15.89 -12.32 -4.32
N VAL A 15 -15.39 -12.65 -5.51
CA VAL A 15 -14.70 -11.70 -6.43
C VAL A 15 -15.42 -10.39 -6.74
N THR A 16 -16.75 -10.31 -6.57
CA THR A 16 -17.58 -9.12 -6.79
C THR A 16 -18.33 -8.69 -5.54
N ASP A 17 -17.92 -9.16 -4.35
CA ASP A 17 -18.54 -8.78 -3.10
C ASP A 17 -18.06 -7.40 -2.63
N ALA A 18 -19.00 -6.46 -2.53
CA ALA A 18 -18.83 -5.16 -1.89
C ALA A 18 -19.87 -4.94 -0.77
N SER A 19 -20.51 -6.01 -0.28
CA SER A 19 -21.58 -5.96 0.72
C SER A 19 -21.11 -5.39 2.06
N GLY A 20 -19.83 -5.60 2.41
CA GLY A 20 -19.22 -4.99 3.59
C GLY A 20 -19.21 -3.46 3.53
N LEU A 21 -18.84 -2.88 2.39
CA LEU A 21 -18.91 -1.42 2.17
C LEU A 21 -20.36 -0.93 2.20
N SER A 22 -21.26 -1.63 1.50
CA SER A 22 -22.69 -1.29 1.49
C SER A 22 -23.28 -1.27 2.91
N ARG A 23 -22.95 -2.26 3.75
CA ARG A 23 -23.38 -2.32 5.14
C ARG A 23 -22.83 -1.16 5.98
N LEU A 24 -21.54 -0.83 5.85
CA LEU A 24 -20.96 0.32 6.55
C LEU A 24 -21.69 1.63 6.23
N ILE A 25 -22.15 1.78 4.98
CA ILE A 25 -22.92 2.96 4.54
C ILE A 25 -24.35 2.91 5.07
N ALA A 26 -25.02 1.76 4.95
CA ALA A 26 -26.39 1.58 5.42
C ALA A 26 -26.53 1.77 6.94
N ASP A 27 -25.53 1.32 7.71
CA ASP A 27 -25.49 1.45 9.17
C ASP A 27 -25.03 2.85 9.63
N GLY A 28 -24.69 3.75 8.70
CA GLY A 28 -24.25 5.11 9.01
C GLY A 28 -22.85 5.21 9.61
N VAL A 29 -22.04 4.16 9.51
CA VAL A 29 -20.64 4.14 9.98
C VAL A 29 -19.75 4.99 9.06
N ILE A 30 -19.97 4.90 7.75
CA ILE A 30 -19.28 5.71 6.74
C ILE A 30 -20.31 6.35 5.81
N GLU A 31 -20.14 7.62 5.48
CA GLU A 31 -20.90 8.23 4.40
C GLU A 31 -20.22 7.97 3.05
N ALA A 32 -20.94 7.45 2.05
CA ALA A 32 -20.38 7.15 0.73
C ALA A 32 -19.60 8.33 0.15
N ARG A 33 -20.17 9.53 0.13
CA ARG A 33 -19.54 10.78 -0.36
C ARG A 33 -18.23 11.18 0.33
N ARG A 34 -17.92 10.58 1.48
CA ARG A 34 -16.73 10.87 2.29
C ARG A 34 -15.60 9.86 2.10
N VAL A 35 -15.84 8.77 1.35
CA VAL A 35 -14.82 7.77 1.04
C VAL A 35 -13.71 8.41 0.22
N LEU A 36 -12.50 8.37 0.76
CA LEU A 36 -11.31 8.96 0.16
C LEU A 36 -10.51 7.94 -0.64
N ALA A 37 -10.43 6.70 -0.16
CA ALA A 37 -9.64 5.65 -0.77
C ALA A 37 -10.08 4.26 -0.28
N VAL A 38 -9.80 3.25 -1.09
CA VAL A 38 -9.92 1.83 -0.72
C VAL A 38 -8.62 1.12 -1.08
N ILE A 39 -8.10 0.33 -0.15
CA ILE A 39 -6.90 -0.50 -0.36
C ILE A 39 -7.27 -1.94 -0.02
N GLY A 40 -7.16 -2.86 -0.98
CA GLY A 40 -7.67 -4.21 -0.80
C GLY A 40 -6.85 -5.32 -1.43
N LYS A 41 -7.15 -6.54 -0.99
CA LYS A 41 -6.61 -7.82 -1.43
C LYS A 41 -7.65 -8.58 -2.21
N THR A 42 -7.33 -8.98 -3.45
CA THR A 42 -8.22 -9.78 -4.31
C THR A 42 -7.62 -11.16 -4.58
N GLU A 43 -8.48 -12.15 -4.80
CA GLU A 43 -8.12 -13.57 -4.79
C GLU A 43 -7.55 -14.15 -6.09
N GLY A 44 -7.27 -13.31 -7.08
CA GLY A 44 -6.62 -13.75 -8.31
C GLY A 44 -5.15 -14.12 -8.10
N ASN A 45 -4.40 -14.31 -9.19
CA ASN A 45 -3.01 -14.77 -9.10
C ASN A 45 -2.00 -13.68 -8.71
N GLY A 46 -2.41 -12.41 -8.65
CA GLY A 46 -1.54 -11.26 -8.36
C GLY A 46 -0.52 -10.91 -9.45
N GLY A 47 -0.64 -11.50 -10.65
CA GLY A 47 0.22 -11.25 -11.80
C GLY A 47 -0.38 -10.27 -12.81
N VAL A 48 0.10 -10.33 -14.06
CA VAL A 48 -0.36 -9.43 -15.14
C VAL A 48 -1.84 -9.68 -15.48
N ASN A 49 -2.23 -10.93 -15.66
CA ASN A 49 -3.58 -11.34 -16.11
C ASN A 49 -4.57 -11.58 -14.95
N ASP A 50 -4.38 -10.90 -13.82
CA ASP A 50 -5.32 -10.96 -12.70
C ASP A 50 -6.50 -10.00 -12.91
N TYR A 51 -7.64 -10.56 -13.34
CA TYR A 51 -8.89 -9.83 -13.56
C TYR A 51 -9.74 -9.66 -12.29
N THR A 52 -9.38 -10.27 -11.16
CA THR A 52 -10.13 -10.07 -9.92
C THR A 52 -10.05 -8.62 -9.43
N ARG A 53 -8.94 -7.93 -9.76
CA ARG A 53 -8.74 -6.50 -9.47
C ARG A 53 -9.81 -5.63 -10.12
N ILE A 54 -10.13 -5.85 -11.40
CA ILE A 54 -11.14 -5.06 -12.12
C ILE A 54 -12.57 -5.42 -11.70
N LEU A 55 -12.81 -6.67 -11.28
CA LEU A 55 -14.11 -7.11 -10.76
C LEU A 55 -14.40 -6.47 -9.39
N ALA A 56 -13.42 -6.46 -8.49
CA ALA A 56 -13.52 -5.78 -7.20
C ALA A 56 -13.66 -4.25 -7.38
N ASP A 57 -12.87 -3.65 -8.28
CA ASP A 57 -12.96 -2.22 -8.59
C ASP A 57 -14.37 -1.83 -9.04
N ARG A 58 -14.92 -2.58 -10.00
CA ARG A 58 -16.29 -2.37 -10.47
C ARG A 58 -17.32 -2.50 -9.34
N ALA A 59 -17.27 -3.58 -8.55
CA ALA A 59 -18.23 -3.83 -7.48
C ALA A 59 -18.22 -2.71 -6.42
N PHE A 60 -17.04 -2.24 -6.01
CA PHE A 60 -16.92 -1.16 -5.02
C PHE A 60 -17.37 0.19 -5.61
N ARG A 61 -17.07 0.49 -6.87
CA ARG A 61 -17.55 1.72 -7.52
C ARG A 61 -19.07 1.72 -7.70
N GLU A 62 -19.67 0.58 -8.04
CA GLU A 62 -21.13 0.44 -8.13
C GLU A 62 -21.78 0.78 -6.79
N VAL A 63 -21.29 0.23 -5.67
CA VAL A 63 -21.79 0.57 -4.32
C VAL A 63 -21.62 2.06 -4.00
N LEU A 64 -20.47 2.66 -4.30
CA LEU A 64 -20.25 4.09 -4.07
C LEU A 64 -21.21 4.95 -4.89
N ALA A 65 -21.43 4.61 -6.17
CA ALA A 65 -22.35 5.32 -7.06
C ALA A 65 -23.81 5.19 -6.59
N GLU A 66 -24.25 3.97 -6.26
CA GLU A 66 -25.60 3.69 -5.75
C GLU A 66 -25.92 4.47 -4.47
N HIS A 67 -24.93 4.66 -3.60
CA HIS A 67 -25.07 5.42 -2.37
C HIS A 67 -24.72 6.91 -2.51
N GLY A 68 -24.59 7.42 -3.74
CA GLY A 68 -24.52 8.86 -4.02
C GLY A 68 -23.15 9.49 -3.82
N HIS A 69 -22.05 8.74 -3.94
CA HIS A 69 -20.73 9.35 -4.08
C HIS A 69 -20.70 10.24 -5.36
N PRO A 70 -20.20 11.49 -5.30
CA PRO A 70 -20.31 12.43 -6.43
C PRO A 70 -19.39 12.12 -7.61
N ALA A 71 -18.23 11.50 -7.35
CA ALA A 71 -17.21 11.16 -8.36
C ALA A 71 -16.53 9.81 -8.07
N PRO A 72 -17.28 8.69 -8.01
CA PRO A 72 -16.76 7.37 -7.59
C PRO A 72 -15.59 6.89 -8.45
N GLU A 73 -15.52 7.28 -9.72
CA GLU A 73 -14.43 7.01 -10.66
C GLU A 73 -13.09 7.68 -10.27
N THR A 74 -13.13 8.76 -9.50
CA THR A 74 -11.92 9.48 -9.07
C THR A 74 -11.32 8.94 -7.77
N VAL A 75 -12.08 8.12 -7.03
CA VAL A 75 -11.62 7.51 -5.79
C VAL A 75 -10.51 6.49 -6.10
N PRO A 76 -9.34 6.59 -5.44
CA PRO A 76 -8.32 5.57 -5.46
C PRO A 76 -8.84 4.25 -4.91
N LEU A 77 -8.93 3.24 -5.77
CA LEU A 77 -9.19 1.85 -5.38
C LEU A 77 -7.96 1.02 -5.77
N VAL A 78 -7.15 0.69 -4.77
CA VAL A 78 -5.87 -0.02 -4.97
C VAL A 78 -6.04 -1.49 -4.60
N TRP A 79 -6.09 -2.34 -5.63
CA TRP A 79 -6.27 -3.77 -5.50
C TRP A 79 -4.94 -4.51 -5.72
N SER A 80 -4.40 -5.11 -4.66
CA SER A 80 -3.25 -6.01 -4.72
C SER A 80 -3.74 -7.46 -4.80
N GLY A 81 -3.71 -8.04 -5.99
CA GLY A 81 -4.12 -9.43 -6.22
C GLY A 81 -3.20 -10.46 -5.54
N GLY A 82 -3.62 -11.72 -5.53
CA GLY A 82 -2.92 -12.82 -4.86
C GLY A 82 -3.22 -12.84 -3.37
N THR A 83 -4.00 -13.83 -2.93
CA THR A 83 -4.22 -14.18 -1.52
C THR A 83 -3.72 -15.58 -1.24
N ASP A 84 -2.45 -15.81 -1.59
CA ASP A 84 -1.78 -17.09 -1.44
C ASP A 84 -1.70 -17.57 0.01
N GLY A 85 -1.71 -18.90 0.19
CA GLY A 85 -1.67 -19.53 1.51
C GLY A 85 -2.98 -19.30 2.26
N ILE A 86 -2.91 -18.61 3.40
CA ILE A 86 -4.05 -18.37 4.28
C ILE A 86 -4.58 -16.93 4.22
N LEU A 87 -4.04 -16.07 3.35
CA LEU A 87 -4.49 -14.68 3.26
C LEU A 87 -5.97 -14.63 2.89
N SER A 88 -6.71 -13.76 3.58
CA SER A 88 -8.15 -13.56 3.33
C SER A 88 -8.38 -12.33 2.44
N PRO A 89 -9.17 -12.43 1.35
CA PRO A 89 -9.60 -11.28 0.55
C PRO A 89 -10.37 -10.27 1.41
N HIS A 90 -9.99 -9.00 1.32
CA HIS A 90 -10.57 -7.93 2.13
C HIS A 90 -10.29 -6.56 1.51
N ALA A 91 -11.01 -5.55 1.98
CA ALA A 91 -10.75 -4.15 1.68
C ALA A 91 -10.62 -3.33 2.96
N THR A 92 -9.70 -2.37 2.97
CA THR A 92 -9.64 -1.30 3.97
C THR A 92 -10.17 -0.02 3.33
N VAL A 93 -11.25 0.50 3.88
CA VAL A 93 -11.94 1.71 3.42
C VAL A 93 -11.51 2.87 4.30
N PHE A 94 -11.10 3.98 3.68
CA PHE A 94 -10.75 5.23 4.35
C PHE A 94 -11.79 6.29 3.99
N ALA A 95 -12.37 6.95 4.99
CA ALA A 95 -13.33 8.03 4.79
C ALA A 95 -13.06 9.18 5.75
N THR A 96 -13.33 10.42 5.31
CA THR A 96 -13.44 11.52 6.27
C THR A 96 -14.65 11.32 7.18
N THR A 97 -14.64 11.94 8.35
CA THR A 97 -15.77 12.01 9.26
C THR A 97 -16.01 13.45 9.67
N ALA A 98 -17.28 13.80 9.88
CA ALA A 98 -17.62 15.10 10.43
C ALA A 98 -16.95 15.28 11.79
N ALA A 99 -16.30 16.42 12.03
CA ALA A 99 -15.60 16.71 13.29
C ALA A 99 -16.49 16.51 14.54
N THR A 100 -17.80 16.75 14.43
CA THR A 100 -18.75 16.53 15.52
C THR A 100 -18.91 15.05 15.91
N ALA A 101 -18.68 14.13 14.98
CA ALA A 101 -18.77 12.68 15.21
C ALA A 101 -17.44 12.08 15.72
N ALA A 102 -16.32 12.75 15.46
CA ALA A 102 -14.97 12.26 15.73
C ALA A 102 -14.41 12.64 17.12
N GLY A 103 -15.21 13.31 17.95
CA GLY A 103 -14.78 13.87 19.23
C GLY A 103 -14.04 15.21 19.10
N PRO A 104 -13.66 15.83 20.23
CA PRO A 104 -12.95 17.10 20.21
C PRO A 104 -11.56 16.96 19.56
N PRO A 105 -11.03 18.02 18.92
CA PRO A 105 -9.64 18.08 18.50
C PRO A 105 -8.68 17.71 19.65
N THR A 106 -7.61 16.99 19.32
CA THR A 106 -6.56 16.61 20.28
C THR A 106 -5.18 16.96 19.74
N ASP A 107 -4.23 17.23 20.64
CA ASP A 107 -2.82 17.42 20.31
C ASP A 107 -2.09 16.09 20.11
N GLU A 108 -2.75 14.96 20.34
CA GLU A 108 -2.22 13.65 20.00
C GLU A 108 -2.22 13.42 18.48
N PRO A 109 -1.22 12.69 17.95
CA PRO A 109 -1.21 12.31 16.53
C PRO A 109 -2.41 11.40 16.21
N ARG A 110 -3.14 11.74 15.15
CA ARG A 110 -4.28 10.99 14.62
C ARG A 110 -4.17 10.81 13.11
N LEU A 111 -4.74 9.70 12.64
CA LEU A 111 -4.71 9.28 11.25
C LEU A 111 -5.18 10.39 10.31
N SER A 112 -4.37 10.70 9.30
CA SER A 112 -4.71 11.58 8.19
C SER A 112 -4.36 10.91 6.87
N VAL A 113 -5.15 11.21 5.83
CA VAL A 113 -5.00 10.65 4.49
C VAL A 113 -4.98 11.77 3.46
N GLY A 114 -3.99 11.73 2.57
CA GLY A 114 -3.88 12.60 1.42
C GLY A 114 -3.86 11.79 0.13
N VAL A 115 -4.62 12.25 -0.87
CA VAL A 115 -4.72 11.61 -2.18
C VAL A 115 -4.26 12.56 -3.25
N ALA A 116 -3.35 12.10 -4.12
CA ALA A 116 -2.90 12.87 -5.27
C ALA A 116 -2.66 11.97 -6.50
N MET A 117 -2.67 12.60 -7.67
CA MET A 117 -2.22 12.00 -8.92
C MET A 117 -0.94 12.71 -9.36
N SER A 118 0.04 11.95 -9.88
CA SER A 118 1.20 12.56 -10.54
C SER A 118 0.83 13.19 -11.88
N GLU A 119 1.80 13.88 -12.48
CA GLU A 119 1.81 14.08 -13.94
C GLU A 119 1.77 12.74 -14.69
N VAL A 120 1.43 12.79 -16.00
CA VAL A 120 1.44 11.60 -16.87
C VAL A 120 2.83 10.98 -16.86
N ILE A 121 2.90 9.68 -16.60
CA ILE A 121 4.10 8.85 -16.69
C ILE A 121 4.08 8.18 -18.06
N LEU A 122 4.96 8.63 -18.95
CA LEU A 122 5.09 8.04 -20.27
C LEU A 122 5.79 6.67 -20.18
N PRO A 123 5.62 5.79 -21.18
CA PRO A 123 6.26 4.48 -21.16
C PRO A 123 7.79 4.58 -21.07
N GLU A 124 8.39 5.56 -21.73
CA GLU A 124 9.83 5.85 -21.65
C GLU A 124 10.29 6.47 -20.32
N ASP A 125 9.39 6.85 -19.42
CA ASP A 125 9.76 7.34 -18.07
C ASP A 125 9.93 6.19 -17.07
N ILE A 126 9.27 5.05 -17.31
CA ILE A 126 9.29 3.90 -16.40
C ILE A 126 10.71 3.34 -16.31
N GLY A 127 11.22 3.17 -15.08
CA GLY A 127 12.61 2.76 -14.85
C GLY A 127 13.62 3.89 -14.93
N ARG A 128 13.20 5.17 -14.98
CA ARG A 128 14.09 6.32 -15.19
C ARG A 128 13.83 7.46 -14.19
N PRO A 129 14.81 8.36 -14.00
CA PRO A 129 14.69 9.53 -13.11
C PRO A 129 13.43 10.39 -13.36
N ALA A 130 12.96 10.49 -14.61
CA ALA A 130 11.75 11.24 -14.93
C ALA A 130 10.51 10.73 -14.18
N MET A 131 10.34 9.41 -14.03
CA MET A 131 9.25 8.85 -13.23
C MET A 131 9.45 9.11 -11.73
N VAL A 132 10.69 9.05 -11.24
CA VAL A 132 11.04 9.38 -9.84
C VAL A 132 10.63 10.82 -9.51
N GLU A 133 10.91 11.79 -10.38
CA GLU A 133 10.52 13.21 -10.20
C GLU A 133 9.01 13.39 -10.14
N LYS A 134 8.29 12.79 -11.10
CA LYS A 134 6.82 12.87 -11.19
C LYS A 134 6.13 12.28 -9.97
N VAL A 135 6.61 11.11 -9.51
CA VAL A 135 6.10 10.48 -8.29
C VAL A 135 6.44 11.35 -7.08
N ALA A 136 7.66 11.86 -6.98
CA ALA A 136 8.06 12.68 -5.84
C ALA A 136 7.22 13.96 -5.72
N ALA A 137 6.89 14.59 -6.84
CA ALA A 137 5.98 15.73 -6.88
C ALA A 137 4.56 15.37 -6.40
N GLY A 138 4.01 14.25 -6.88
CA GLY A 138 2.70 13.75 -6.43
C GLY A 138 2.66 13.41 -4.94
N VAL A 139 3.74 12.84 -4.38
CA VAL A 139 3.83 12.51 -2.95
C VAL A 139 3.83 13.77 -2.09
N ARG A 140 4.56 14.82 -2.49
CA ARG A 140 4.55 16.11 -1.78
C ARG A 140 3.16 16.77 -1.79
N GLU A 141 2.44 16.66 -2.90
CA GLU A 141 1.05 17.15 -2.96
C GLU A 141 0.12 16.33 -2.07
N ALA A 142 0.24 14.99 -2.07
CA ALA A 142 -0.52 14.14 -1.16
C ALA A 142 -0.22 14.48 0.31
N MET A 143 1.04 14.74 0.65
CA MET A 143 1.47 15.13 2.01
C MET A 143 0.82 16.45 2.44
N LYS A 144 0.80 17.45 1.55
CA LYS A 144 0.12 18.73 1.77
C LYS A 144 -1.40 18.57 1.93
N ILE A 145 -2.04 17.73 1.10
CA ILE A 145 -3.48 17.44 1.21
C ILE A 145 -3.80 16.76 2.55
N ALA A 146 -2.94 15.85 3.00
CA ALA A 146 -3.04 15.22 4.32
C ALA A 146 -2.80 16.19 5.48
N GLY A 147 -2.30 17.41 5.22
CA GLY A 147 -1.94 18.37 6.26
C GLY A 147 -0.70 17.96 7.07
N ILE A 148 0.19 17.17 6.47
CA ILE A 148 1.44 16.72 7.09
C ILE A 148 2.57 17.63 6.60
N ASP A 149 3.26 18.28 7.53
CA ASP A 149 4.40 19.17 7.22
C ASP A 149 5.75 18.47 7.38
N ASP A 150 5.84 17.49 8.29
CA ASP A 150 7.05 16.74 8.59
C ASP A 150 6.98 15.33 7.97
N PRO A 151 7.90 14.95 7.07
CA PRO A 151 7.93 13.60 6.50
C PRO A 151 7.97 12.46 7.54
N ARG A 152 8.44 12.72 8.76
CA ARG A 152 8.47 11.73 9.84
C ARG A 152 7.09 11.34 10.36
N ASP A 153 6.08 12.16 10.11
CA ASP A 153 4.68 11.84 10.43
C ASP A 153 3.99 11.05 9.29
N VAL A 154 4.71 10.70 8.21
CA VAL A 154 4.25 9.79 7.15
C VAL A 154 4.67 8.36 7.51
N HIS A 155 3.72 7.43 7.50
CA HIS A 155 3.98 6.03 7.90
C HIS A 155 3.67 5.01 6.79
N TYR A 156 2.91 5.41 5.78
CA TYR A 156 2.56 4.53 4.68
C TYR A 156 2.20 5.31 3.42
N VAL A 157 2.83 4.98 2.29
CA VAL A 157 2.50 5.57 0.99
C VAL A 157 2.15 4.43 0.03
N GLN A 158 0.85 4.17 -0.11
CA GLN A 158 0.34 3.24 -1.11
C GLN A 158 0.28 3.94 -2.46
N THR A 159 0.80 3.28 -3.49
CA THR A 159 0.67 3.78 -4.86
C THR A 159 0.13 2.74 -5.83
N LYS A 160 -0.41 3.24 -6.94
CA LYS A 160 -0.71 2.46 -8.13
C LYS A 160 -0.17 3.17 -9.36
N THR A 161 0.73 2.53 -10.11
CA THR A 161 1.41 3.12 -11.27
C THR A 161 1.21 2.30 -12.55
N PRO A 162 1.42 2.90 -13.75
CA PRO A 162 1.47 2.16 -15.01
C PRO A 162 2.55 1.09 -15.00
N LEU A 163 2.32 0.02 -15.76
CA LEU A 163 3.35 -0.91 -16.23
C LEU A 163 3.51 -0.80 -17.75
N LEU A 164 4.51 -1.45 -18.33
CA LEU A 164 4.69 -1.50 -19.78
C LEU A 164 3.88 -2.63 -20.40
N THR A 165 3.01 -2.30 -21.33
CA THR A 165 2.33 -3.27 -22.21
C THR A 165 2.96 -3.25 -23.61
N LEU A 166 2.68 -4.26 -24.43
CA LEU A 166 3.10 -4.26 -25.84
C LEU A 166 2.62 -3.01 -26.59
N ALA A 167 1.41 -2.53 -26.27
CA ALA A 167 0.85 -1.32 -26.87
C ALA A 167 1.65 -0.06 -26.49
N THR A 168 1.95 0.11 -25.20
CA THR A 168 2.70 1.28 -24.71
C THR A 168 4.18 1.25 -25.13
N ILE A 169 4.78 0.07 -25.23
CA ILE A 169 6.13 -0.09 -25.79
C ILE A 169 6.15 0.31 -27.27
N THR A 170 5.14 -0.12 -28.04
CA THR A 170 5.01 0.23 -29.45
C THR A 170 4.76 1.73 -29.65
N ASP A 171 3.93 2.34 -28.79
CA ASP A 171 3.71 3.78 -28.78
C ASP A 171 5.03 4.55 -28.58
N ALA A 172 5.83 4.20 -27.57
CA ALA A 172 7.13 4.82 -27.35
C ALA A 172 8.04 4.69 -28.59
N LYS A 173 8.13 3.49 -29.17
CA LYS A 173 8.90 3.25 -30.41
C LYS A 173 8.41 4.12 -31.57
N SER A 174 7.10 4.28 -31.73
CA SER A 174 6.51 5.11 -32.79
C SER A 174 6.87 6.60 -32.65
N ARG A 175 7.11 7.05 -31.41
CA ARG A 175 7.57 8.41 -31.09
C ARG A 175 9.10 8.55 -31.07
N GLY A 176 9.84 7.52 -31.51
CA GLY A 176 11.30 7.50 -31.54
C GLY A 176 11.95 7.38 -30.16
N LYS A 177 11.24 6.78 -29.20
CA LYS A 177 11.69 6.56 -27.81
C LYS A 177 11.94 5.08 -27.55
N ASP A 178 12.85 4.81 -26.64
CA ASP A 178 13.10 3.49 -26.07
C ASP A 178 12.49 3.38 -24.66
N THR A 179 12.27 2.14 -24.23
CA THR A 179 11.78 1.77 -22.90
C THR A 179 12.87 1.05 -22.13
N ALA A 180 12.89 1.15 -20.81
CA ALA A 180 13.93 0.52 -19.98
C ALA A 180 13.93 -1.01 -20.05
N ILE A 181 12.78 -1.62 -20.36
CA ILE A 181 12.60 -3.06 -20.59
C ILE A 181 11.46 -3.28 -21.59
N GLU A 182 11.49 -4.37 -22.37
CA GLU A 182 10.46 -4.68 -23.37
C GLU A 182 9.51 -5.82 -22.95
N GLU A 183 9.64 -6.29 -21.70
CA GLU A 183 8.84 -7.40 -21.16
C GLU A 183 7.81 -6.89 -20.15
N THR A 184 6.53 -7.20 -20.40
CA THR A 184 5.40 -6.73 -19.57
C THR A 184 5.52 -7.16 -18.10
N GLY A 185 5.85 -8.44 -17.85
CA GLY A 185 5.95 -8.98 -16.48
C GLY A 185 6.99 -8.25 -15.64
N PRO A 186 8.29 -8.30 -16.01
CA PRO A 186 9.36 -7.58 -15.31
C PRO A 186 9.15 -6.06 -15.20
N SER A 187 8.41 -5.43 -16.13
CA SER A 187 8.12 -4.00 -16.03
C SER A 187 7.28 -3.61 -14.81
N MET A 188 6.51 -4.56 -14.23
CA MET A 188 5.78 -4.33 -12.98
C MET A 188 6.74 -4.00 -11.83
N ASP A 189 7.77 -4.83 -11.66
CA ASP A 189 8.74 -4.69 -10.57
C ASP A 189 9.61 -3.44 -10.79
N LEU A 190 9.95 -3.14 -12.04
CA LEU A 190 10.64 -1.91 -12.42
C LEU A 190 9.80 -0.66 -12.10
N SER A 191 8.50 -0.66 -12.43
CA SER A 191 7.60 0.45 -12.13
C SER A 191 7.45 0.65 -10.62
N ASN A 192 7.22 -0.43 -9.86
CA ASN A 192 7.11 -0.38 -8.41
C ASN A 192 8.38 0.17 -7.76
N SER A 193 9.54 -0.33 -8.17
CA SER A 193 10.84 0.08 -7.63
C SER A 193 11.20 1.53 -7.97
N THR A 194 10.88 1.99 -9.19
CA THR A 194 11.06 3.40 -9.59
C THR A 194 10.16 4.32 -8.77
N THR A 195 8.91 3.91 -8.55
CA THR A 195 7.95 4.65 -7.72
C THR A 195 8.42 4.78 -6.28
N ALA A 196 8.95 3.69 -5.71
CA ALA A 196 9.46 3.68 -4.35
C ALA A 196 10.62 4.67 -4.14
N LEU A 197 11.51 4.80 -5.13
CA LEU A 197 12.55 5.82 -5.09
C LEU A 197 11.98 7.24 -5.18
N GLY A 198 10.89 7.45 -5.93
CA GLY A 198 10.17 8.73 -5.95
C GLY A 198 9.59 9.10 -4.58
N ILE A 199 9.05 8.12 -3.85
CA ILE A 199 8.58 8.29 -2.48
C ILE A 199 9.75 8.64 -1.56
N ALA A 200 10.86 7.88 -1.64
CA ALA A 200 12.06 8.12 -0.83
C ALA A 200 12.62 9.54 -1.04
N VAL A 201 12.68 10.02 -2.29
CA VAL A 201 13.11 11.39 -2.64
C VAL A 201 12.13 12.44 -2.12
N ALA A 202 10.82 12.19 -2.17
CA ALA A 202 9.83 13.13 -1.66
C ALA A 202 9.93 13.35 -0.16
N LEU A 203 10.21 12.27 0.58
CA LEU A 203 10.28 12.25 2.03
C LEU A 203 11.70 12.54 2.57
N GLY A 204 12.68 12.73 1.68
CA GLY A 204 14.06 13.07 2.06
C GLY A 204 14.85 11.88 2.63
N GLU A 205 14.43 10.65 2.35
CA GLU A 205 15.13 9.43 2.78
C GLU A 205 16.39 9.18 1.94
N ILE A 206 16.39 9.61 0.67
CA ILE A 206 17.52 9.52 -0.26
C ILE A 206 17.63 10.78 -1.13
N ASP A 207 18.81 10.99 -1.70
CA ASP A 207 19.02 11.93 -2.81
C ASP A 207 18.45 11.36 -4.13
N MET A 208 18.30 12.24 -5.13
CA MET A 208 17.84 11.85 -6.46
C MET A 208 18.76 10.77 -7.07
N PRO A 209 18.25 9.57 -7.39
CA PRO A 209 19.07 8.48 -7.91
C PRO A 209 19.44 8.71 -9.38
N ARG A 210 20.60 8.20 -9.78
CA ARG A 210 20.96 8.08 -11.20
C ARG A 210 20.20 6.93 -11.85
N ALA A 211 20.06 6.98 -13.18
CA ALA A 211 19.39 5.94 -13.94
C ALA A 211 20.00 4.53 -13.77
N ASP A 212 21.32 4.44 -13.57
CA ASP A 212 22.03 3.16 -13.35
C ASP A 212 21.83 2.56 -11.95
N GLN A 213 21.22 3.31 -11.03
CA GLN A 213 20.92 2.84 -9.66
C GLN A 213 19.49 2.27 -9.54
N ILE A 214 18.57 2.70 -10.40
CA ILE A 214 17.16 2.27 -10.36
C ILE A 214 17.07 0.76 -10.64
N HIS A 215 16.36 0.06 -9.76
CA HIS A 215 16.19 -1.40 -9.73
C HIS A 215 17.49 -2.20 -9.54
N LYS A 216 18.58 -1.56 -9.09
CA LYS A 216 19.91 -2.17 -9.01
C LYS A 216 20.64 -1.89 -7.69
N ASP A 217 20.67 -0.64 -7.27
CA ASP A 217 21.35 -0.24 -6.02
C ASP A 217 20.41 -0.47 -4.83
N LEU A 218 20.46 -1.69 -4.29
CA LEU A 218 19.58 -2.12 -3.19
C LEU A 218 19.87 -1.44 -1.85
N SER A 219 20.89 -0.57 -1.77
CA SER A 219 21.10 0.29 -0.60
C SER A 219 20.13 1.48 -0.54
N LEU A 220 19.49 1.82 -1.67
CA LEU A 220 18.50 2.87 -1.77
C LEU A 220 17.10 2.28 -1.57
N TYR A 221 16.34 2.81 -0.61
CA TYR A 221 14.95 2.41 -0.43
C TYR A 221 14.17 3.46 0.38
N SER A 222 12.84 3.38 0.30
CA SER A 222 11.93 4.03 1.25
C SER A 222 11.50 3.06 2.34
N SER A 223 11.40 3.52 3.58
CA SER A 223 10.89 2.76 4.73
C SER A 223 9.37 2.75 4.84
N VAL A 224 8.65 3.49 3.99
CA VAL A 224 7.17 3.63 4.04
C VAL A 224 6.47 3.38 2.70
N ALA A 225 7.22 3.18 1.61
CA ALA A 225 6.67 2.94 0.29
C ALA A 225 6.01 1.56 0.15
N SER A 226 4.80 1.52 -0.39
CA SER A 226 4.11 0.30 -0.82
C SER A 226 3.57 0.50 -2.22
N CYS A 227 4.34 0.05 -3.19
CA CYS A 227 4.04 0.29 -4.60
C CYS A 227 3.40 -0.93 -5.25
N SER A 228 2.40 -0.67 -6.08
CA SER A 228 1.73 -1.64 -6.93
C SER A 228 1.59 -1.05 -8.34
N SER A 229 1.51 -1.91 -9.35
CA SER A 229 1.40 -1.50 -10.75
C SER A 229 0.23 -2.21 -11.43
N GLY A 230 -0.43 -1.53 -12.36
CA GLY A 230 -1.55 -2.06 -13.13
C GLY A 230 -1.59 -1.45 -14.54
N VAL A 231 -2.46 -2.01 -15.39
CA VAL A 231 -2.60 -1.57 -16.80
C VAL A 231 -3.55 -0.39 -16.97
N GLU A 232 -4.35 -0.11 -15.93
CA GLU A 232 -5.48 0.82 -15.95
C GLU A 232 -5.14 2.32 -15.82
N LEU A 233 -3.87 2.71 -15.59
CA LEU A 233 -3.48 4.10 -15.31
C LEU A 233 -2.29 4.54 -16.17
N ASP A 234 -2.20 5.83 -16.46
CA ASP A 234 -1.04 6.51 -17.09
C ASP A 234 -0.35 7.50 -16.12
N ARG A 235 -0.73 7.48 -14.85
CA ARG A 235 -0.26 8.34 -13.76
C ARG A 235 -0.06 7.52 -12.51
N ALA A 236 0.77 8.00 -11.59
CA ALA A 236 0.81 7.46 -10.23
C ALA A 236 -0.38 7.98 -9.44
N GLN A 237 -1.22 7.06 -9.00
CA GLN A 237 -2.24 7.31 -7.99
C GLN A 237 -1.63 7.07 -6.61
N ILE A 238 -1.69 8.07 -5.73
CA ILE A 238 -0.96 8.10 -4.46
C ILE A 238 -1.97 8.24 -3.32
N VAL A 239 -1.91 7.33 -2.36
CA VAL A 239 -2.63 7.39 -1.09
C VAL A 239 -1.57 7.45 0.01
N LEU A 240 -1.33 8.66 0.51
CA LEU A 240 -0.40 8.92 1.60
C LEU A 240 -1.16 8.86 2.93
N VAL A 241 -0.63 8.10 3.88
CA VAL A 241 -1.23 7.89 5.19
C VAL A 241 -0.18 8.19 6.26
N GLY A 242 -0.57 9.05 7.19
CA GLY A 242 0.29 9.50 8.28
C GLY A 242 -0.54 10.00 9.44
N ASN A 243 0.07 10.80 10.30
CA ASN A 243 -0.60 11.39 11.44
C ASN A 243 -0.52 12.92 11.42
N VAL A 244 -1.55 13.59 11.90
CA VAL A 244 -1.55 15.03 12.18
C VAL A 244 -2.07 15.29 13.58
N ARG A 245 -1.74 16.45 14.14
CA ARG A 245 -2.26 16.94 15.42
C ARG A 245 -3.34 17.99 15.19
N GLY A 246 -4.16 18.26 16.20
CA GLY A 246 -5.21 19.26 16.14
C GLY A 246 -6.47 18.80 15.40
N ILE A 247 -6.60 17.50 15.14
CA ILE A 247 -7.83 16.87 14.64
C ILE A 247 -8.38 15.90 15.69
N GLY A 248 -9.66 15.54 15.58
CA GLY A 248 -10.26 14.46 16.34
C GLY A 248 -9.96 13.08 15.71
N GLY A 249 -10.74 12.09 16.08
CA GLY A 249 -10.64 10.72 15.55
C GLY A 249 -9.97 9.77 16.53
N ARG A 250 -10.16 8.47 16.27
CA ARG A 250 -9.74 7.37 17.15
C ARG A 250 -8.58 6.55 16.61
N TYR A 251 -8.21 6.74 15.35
CA TYR A 251 -7.19 5.92 14.71
C TYR A 251 -5.84 6.61 14.67
N ARG A 252 -4.78 5.80 14.73
CA ARG A 252 -3.39 6.22 14.53
C ARG A 252 -2.68 5.18 13.67
N ILE A 253 -1.79 5.64 12.81
CA ILE A 253 -0.88 4.76 12.05
C ILE A 253 0.52 4.80 12.66
N GLY A 254 1.21 3.67 12.59
CA GLY A 254 2.63 3.55 12.85
C GLY A 254 3.29 2.68 11.79
N HIS A 255 4.62 2.67 11.76
CA HIS A 255 5.35 1.78 10.85
C HIS A 255 6.62 1.21 11.46
N GLY A 256 7.10 0.15 10.82
CA GLY A 256 8.38 -0.47 11.02
C GLY A 256 8.87 -1.02 9.68
N VAL A 257 9.98 -1.75 9.71
CA VAL A 257 10.56 -2.38 8.52
C VAL A 257 10.91 -3.82 8.87
N MET A 258 10.36 -4.76 8.10
CA MET A 258 10.78 -6.15 8.13
C MET A 258 12.15 -6.26 7.45
N LYS A 259 13.14 -6.79 8.16
CA LYS A 259 14.51 -6.99 7.64
C LYS A 259 14.62 -8.21 6.74
N ASP A 260 13.77 -9.21 6.97
CA ASP A 260 13.61 -10.39 6.14
C ASP A 260 12.17 -10.91 6.22
N ALA A 261 11.85 -11.90 5.40
CA ALA A 261 10.53 -12.51 5.34
C ALA A 261 10.06 -13.20 6.64
N LEU A 262 10.91 -13.35 7.66
CA LEU A 262 10.59 -13.98 8.95
C LEU A 262 10.59 -12.97 10.10
N ASP A 263 10.71 -11.67 9.81
CA ASP A 263 10.83 -10.61 10.82
C ASP A 263 9.49 -10.22 11.44
N ALA A 264 8.93 -11.10 12.27
CA ALA A 264 7.74 -10.83 13.05
C ALA A 264 7.92 -9.64 14.02
N ASP A 265 9.14 -9.40 14.48
CA ASP A 265 9.45 -8.26 15.38
C ASP A 265 9.28 -6.92 14.66
N GLY A 266 9.59 -6.85 13.36
CA GLY A 266 9.28 -5.69 12.52
C GLY A 266 7.78 -5.36 12.47
N ILE A 267 6.92 -6.39 12.43
CA ILE A 267 5.46 -6.23 12.45
C ILE A 267 5.00 -5.72 13.83
N TRP A 268 5.50 -6.31 14.92
CA TRP A 268 5.20 -5.84 16.26
C TRP A 268 5.70 -4.41 16.53
N ALA A 269 6.85 -4.04 15.97
CA ALA A 269 7.36 -2.68 16.05
C ALA A 269 6.40 -1.67 15.41
N ALA A 270 5.85 -1.97 14.23
CA ALA A 270 4.84 -1.12 13.59
C ALA A 270 3.56 -0.96 14.42
N ILE A 271 3.08 -2.06 15.02
CA ILE A 271 1.90 -2.04 15.89
C ILE A 271 2.13 -1.19 17.15
N ARG A 272 3.33 -1.27 17.73
CA ARG A 272 3.73 -0.45 18.88
C ARG A 272 3.85 1.03 18.49
N ASP A 273 4.44 1.32 17.33
CA ASP A 273 4.57 2.69 16.80
C ASP A 273 3.19 3.33 16.52
N ALA A 274 2.19 2.51 16.16
CA ALA A 274 0.80 2.93 16.01
C ALA A 274 0.13 3.30 17.34
N GLY A 275 0.81 3.10 18.48
CA GLY A 275 0.40 3.56 19.80
C GLY A 275 -0.23 2.49 20.69
N LEU A 276 -0.25 1.22 20.28
CA LEU A 276 -0.77 0.16 21.15
C LEU A 276 0.23 -0.18 22.27
N PRO A 277 -0.21 -0.16 23.55
CA PRO A 277 0.63 -0.59 24.66
C PRO A 277 0.75 -2.13 24.64
N LEU A 278 1.93 -2.61 24.31
CA LEU A 278 2.22 -4.05 24.22
C LEU A 278 3.32 -4.45 25.22
N PRO A 279 3.30 -5.69 25.75
CA PRO A 279 4.40 -6.22 26.56
C PRO A 279 5.68 -6.38 25.71
N ASP A 280 6.81 -6.70 26.34
CA ASP A 280 8.08 -6.89 25.62
C ASP A 280 8.05 -8.04 24.60
N ARG A 281 7.21 -9.06 24.86
CA ARG A 281 6.97 -10.20 23.96
C ARG A 281 5.47 -10.31 23.69
N PRO A 282 4.94 -9.55 22.73
CA PRO A 282 3.52 -9.54 22.45
C PRO A 282 3.03 -10.86 21.89
N HIS A 283 1.77 -11.17 22.14
CA HIS A 283 1.01 -12.25 21.55
C HIS A 283 -0.24 -11.66 20.86
N PRO A 284 -0.80 -12.28 19.79
CA PRO A 284 -2.00 -11.77 19.12
C PRO A 284 -3.17 -11.42 20.05
N SER A 285 -3.31 -12.15 21.17
CA SER A 285 -4.33 -11.87 22.19
C SER A 285 -4.19 -10.49 22.85
N ASP A 286 -2.99 -9.91 22.86
CA ASP A 286 -2.70 -8.61 23.46
C ASP A 286 -3.25 -7.44 22.61
N LEU A 287 -3.61 -7.70 21.35
CA LEU A 287 -4.17 -6.69 20.45
C LEU A 287 -5.57 -6.24 20.88
N GLY A 288 -6.32 -7.06 21.63
CA GLY A 288 -7.62 -6.70 22.19
C GLY A 288 -8.65 -6.21 21.17
N GLY A 289 -8.56 -6.64 19.90
CA GLY A 289 -9.42 -6.17 18.81
C GLY A 289 -9.16 -4.74 18.34
N ARG A 290 -8.04 -4.12 18.74
CA ARG A 290 -7.69 -2.74 18.42
C ARG A 290 -6.87 -2.57 17.15
N LEU A 291 -6.30 -3.65 16.61
CA LEU A 291 -5.58 -3.60 15.34
C LEU A 291 -6.58 -3.61 14.18
N VAL A 292 -6.67 -2.53 13.41
CA VAL A 292 -7.55 -2.45 12.25
C VAL A 292 -6.98 -3.29 11.12
N ASN A 293 -5.75 -3.01 10.72
CA ASN A 293 -5.04 -3.76 9.69
C ASN A 293 -3.52 -3.51 9.77
N VAL A 294 -2.77 -4.38 9.09
CA VAL A 294 -1.36 -4.17 8.74
C VAL A 294 -1.19 -4.19 7.23
N PHE A 295 -0.26 -3.37 6.73
CA PHE A 295 0.05 -3.21 5.32
C PHE A 295 1.55 -3.40 5.14
N MET A 296 1.96 -4.39 4.35
CA MET A 296 3.38 -4.69 4.20
C MET A 296 3.77 -5.11 2.80
N LYS A 297 5.06 -4.91 2.54
CA LYS A 297 5.76 -5.42 1.37
C LYS A 297 6.60 -6.63 1.73
N CYS A 298 6.81 -7.52 0.77
CA CYS A 298 7.78 -8.58 0.87
C CYS A 298 8.38 -8.95 -0.49
N GLU A 299 9.57 -9.54 -0.46
CA GLU A 299 10.20 -10.11 -1.64
C GLU A 299 11.13 -11.28 -1.33
N ALA A 300 11.44 -12.07 -2.36
CA ALA A 300 12.49 -13.06 -2.25
C ALA A 300 13.85 -12.35 -2.30
N ASP A 301 14.68 -12.58 -1.29
CA ASP A 301 16.03 -12.02 -1.26
C ASP A 301 16.85 -12.51 -2.47
N PRO A 302 17.49 -11.62 -3.26
CA PRO A 302 18.27 -11.95 -4.45
C PRO A 302 19.48 -12.85 -4.18
N SER A 303 19.94 -12.95 -2.93
CA SER A 303 20.94 -13.94 -2.52
C SER A 303 20.41 -15.38 -2.50
N GLY A 304 19.09 -15.58 -2.66
CA GLY A 304 18.43 -16.87 -2.57
C GLY A 304 18.43 -17.44 -1.15
N ARG A 305 18.59 -16.58 -0.13
CA ARG A 305 18.76 -16.99 1.27
C ARG A 305 17.94 -16.16 2.24
N VAL A 306 17.48 -16.82 3.32
CA VAL A 306 16.90 -16.16 4.49
C VAL A 306 17.65 -16.68 5.72
N ARG A 307 18.23 -15.78 6.52
CA ARG A 307 19.03 -16.10 7.72
C ARG A 307 20.09 -17.20 7.47
N GLY A 308 20.79 -17.08 6.34
CA GLY A 308 21.84 -18.01 5.93
C GLY A 308 21.36 -19.34 5.35
N ARG A 309 20.05 -19.60 5.25
CA ARG A 309 19.50 -20.83 4.65
C ARG A 309 19.08 -20.59 3.21
N ARG A 310 19.55 -21.45 2.31
CA ARG A 310 19.17 -21.46 0.89
C ARG A 310 17.70 -21.84 0.73
N ASN A 311 16.98 -21.13 -0.12
CA ASN A 311 15.67 -21.52 -0.64
C ASN A 311 15.70 -21.61 -2.18
N ILE A 312 14.57 -21.94 -2.82
CA ILE A 312 14.48 -22.14 -4.28
C ILE A 312 13.55 -21.15 -4.97
N MET A 313 13.02 -20.14 -4.26
CA MET A 313 11.95 -19.30 -4.79
C MET A 313 12.31 -18.67 -6.15
N LEU A 314 13.55 -18.21 -6.32
CA LEU A 314 14.03 -17.56 -7.54
C LEU A 314 14.38 -18.54 -8.68
N ASP A 315 14.59 -19.82 -8.38
CA ASP A 315 14.88 -20.88 -9.36
C ASP A 315 13.61 -21.71 -9.71
N ASP A 316 12.49 -21.41 -9.06
CA ASP A 316 11.23 -22.13 -9.25
C ASP A 316 10.52 -21.66 -10.52
N SER A 317 10.46 -22.56 -11.51
CA SER A 317 9.83 -22.29 -12.80
C SER A 317 8.33 -22.55 -12.81
N ASP A 318 7.78 -23.20 -11.78
CA ASP A 318 6.38 -23.60 -11.72
C ASP A 318 5.53 -22.55 -10.99
N VAL A 319 6.03 -22.11 -9.82
CA VAL A 319 5.35 -21.12 -8.98
C VAL A 319 6.25 -19.92 -8.80
N HIS A 320 5.90 -18.82 -9.47
CA HIS A 320 6.63 -17.57 -9.38
C HIS A 320 6.88 -17.16 -7.92
N TRP A 321 8.09 -16.71 -7.60
CA TRP A 321 8.50 -16.33 -6.24
C TRP A 321 7.55 -15.34 -5.57
N HIS A 322 6.90 -14.46 -6.34
CA HIS A 322 5.81 -13.59 -5.89
C HIS A 322 4.75 -14.34 -5.06
N ARG A 323 4.28 -15.50 -5.55
CA ARG A 323 3.23 -16.24 -4.87
C ARG A 323 3.76 -16.94 -3.62
N GLN A 324 4.97 -17.51 -3.71
CA GLN A 324 5.62 -18.21 -2.60
C GLN A 324 5.89 -17.27 -1.42
N ILE A 325 6.54 -16.13 -1.68
CA ILE A 325 6.90 -15.19 -0.62
C ILE A 325 5.68 -14.50 -0.01
N LYS A 326 4.64 -14.26 -0.81
CA LYS A 326 3.36 -13.74 -0.31
C LYS A 326 2.68 -14.70 0.65
N ALA A 327 2.65 -15.99 0.32
CA ALA A 327 2.13 -17.02 1.22
C ALA A 327 2.94 -17.10 2.52
N ALA A 328 4.27 -17.09 2.41
CA ALA A 328 5.17 -17.18 3.56
C ALA A 328 5.00 -16.00 4.52
N VAL A 329 5.09 -14.77 4.02
CA VAL A 329 4.93 -13.55 4.83
C VAL A 329 3.48 -13.39 5.30
N GLY A 330 2.49 -13.81 4.50
CA GLY A 330 1.09 -13.88 4.93
C GLY A 330 0.90 -14.75 6.17
N GLY A 331 1.56 -15.92 6.22
CA GLY A 331 1.58 -16.77 7.40
C GLY A 331 2.23 -16.11 8.62
N VAL A 332 3.39 -15.46 8.43
CA VAL A 332 4.09 -14.72 9.50
C VAL A 332 3.21 -13.60 10.04
N ALA A 333 2.64 -12.78 9.16
CA ALA A 333 1.78 -11.66 9.53
C ALA A 333 0.49 -12.10 10.23
N ALA A 334 -0.19 -13.12 9.71
CA ALA A 334 -1.38 -13.68 10.35
C ALA A 334 -1.06 -14.29 11.73
N SER A 335 0.14 -14.86 11.91
CA SER A 335 0.56 -15.37 13.22
C SER A 335 0.80 -14.28 14.26
N VAL A 336 1.11 -13.05 13.84
CA VAL A 336 1.27 -11.86 14.68
C VAL A 336 -0.06 -11.19 14.96
N THR A 337 -0.91 -11.05 13.93
CA THR A 337 -2.18 -10.33 14.04
C THR A 337 -3.32 -11.19 14.59
N GLY A 338 -3.18 -12.53 14.53
CA GLY A 338 -4.27 -13.46 14.83
C GLY A 338 -5.39 -13.45 13.79
N ASP A 339 -5.20 -12.76 12.66
CA ASP A 339 -6.21 -12.54 11.63
C ASP A 339 -5.58 -12.71 10.22
N PRO A 340 -6.11 -13.60 9.36
CA PRO A 340 -5.61 -13.76 8.00
C PRO A 340 -5.92 -12.60 7.04
N ALA A 341 -6.83 -11.69 7.40
CA ALA A 341 -7.16 -10.50 6.61
C ALA A 341 -6.11 -9.40 6.86
N VAL A 342 -4.92 -9.59 6.28
CA VAL A 342 -3.78 -8.66 6.33
C VAL A 342 -3.31 -8.29 4.92
N PHE A 343 -2.92 -7.04 4.71
CA PHE A 343 -2.49 -6.58 3.40
C PHE A 343 -1.01 -6.90 3.17
N VAL A 344 -0.74 -7.97 2.41
CA VAL A 344 0.61 -8.36 1.97
C VAL A 344 0.74 -8.20 0.46
N SER A 345 1.70 -7.38 0.04
CA SER A 345 1.99 -7.10 -1.37
C SER A 345 3.47 -7.42 -1.69
N VAL A 346 3.74 -7.81 -2.94
CA VAL A 346 5.06 -8.31 -3.38
C VAL A 346 5.74 -7.35 -4.34
N ALA A 347 6.96 -7.68 -4.79
CA ALA A 347 7.83 -6.83 -5.61
C ALA A 347 8.30 -5.60 -4.82
N ALA A 348 9.21 -5.84 -3.87
CA ALA A 348 9.60 -4.88 -2.83
C ALA A 348 10.94 -4.19 -3.09
N VAL A 349 11.54 -4.32 -4.28
CA VAL A 349 12.77 -3.60 -4.61
C VAL A 349 12.60 -2.10 -4.34
N HIS A 350 13.55 -1.52 -3.61
CA HIS A 350 13.56 -0.14 -3.08
C HIS A 350 12.44 0.21 -2.08
N GLN A 351 11.71 -0.78 -1.58
CA GLN A 351 10.68 -0.65 -0.54
C GLN A 351 11.19 -1.46 0.65
N GLY A 352 11.97 -0.83 1.52
CA GLY A 352 12.71 -1.50 2.59
C GLY A 352 14.01 -2.16 2.10
N PRO A 353 14.74 -2.84 3.00
CA PRO A 353 15.97 -3.54 2.66
C PRO A 353 15.65 -4.74 1.76
N SER A 354 16.64 -5.14 0.96
CA SER A 354 16.61 -6.37 0.15
C SER A 354 16.13 -7.58 0.95
N GLY A 355 15.12 -8.30 0.44
CA GLY A 355 14.52 -9.47 1.09
C GLY A 355 13.53 -9.15 2.21
N GLY A 356 13.32 -7.88 2.51
CA GLY A 356 12.42 -7.36 3.53
C GLY A 356 11.28 -6.52 2.96
N GLY A 357 10.82 -5.54 3.74
CA GLY A 357 9.83 -4.57 3.31
C GLY A 357 9.25 -3.70 4.43
N PRO A 358 8.69 -2.51 4.13
CA PRO A 358 7.90 -1.72 5.06
C PRO A 358 6.74 -2.52 5.60
N VAL A 359 6.39 -2.25 6.86
CA VAL A 359 5.16 -2.70 7.48
C VAL A 359 4.54 -1.53 8.24
N ALA A 360 3.32 -1.16 7.88
CA ALA A 360 2.53 -0.17 8.58
C ALA A 360 1.38 -0.85 9.33
N ALA A 361 0.99 -0.30 10.48
CA ALA A 361 -0.13 -0.78 11.28
C ALA A 361 -1.07 0.39 11.59
N ILE A 362 -2.37 0.16 11.45
CA ILE A 362 -3.38 1.12 11.88
C ILE A 362 -4.09 0.55 13.12
N ALA A 363 -4.08 1.33 14.19
CA ALA A 363 -4.67 0.95 15.47
C ALA A 363 -5.83 1.87 15.85
N ASP A 364 -6.81 1.30 16.54
CA ASP A 364 -7.90 1.99 17.20
C ASP A 364 -7.53 2.28 18.66
N LEU A 365 -7.36 3.57 18.96
CA LEU A 365 -6.94 4.08 20.25
C LEU A 365 -8.11 4.59 21.11
N ALA A 366 -9.36 4.36 20.72
CA ALA A 366 -10.49 4.74 21.57
C ALA A 366 -10.35 4.11 22.96
N ASP A 367 -10.64 4.90 24.00
CA ASP A 367 -10.65 4.42 25.38
C ASP A 367 -9.29 3.88 25.90
N LEU A 368 -8.16 4.31 25.32
CA LEU A 368 -6.82 4.14 25.92
C LEU A 368 -6.41 5.29 26.87
N GLY A 369 -7.34 6.20 27.14
CA GLY A 369 -7.20 7.32 28.08
C GLY A 369 -7.94 7.11 29.39
#